data_AF-H0FXW1-F1
#
_entry.id   AF-H0FXW1-F1
#
_cell.length_a   1.000
_cell.length_b   1.000
_cell.length_c   1.000
_cell.angle_alpha   90.00
_cell.angle_beta   90.00
_cell.angle_gamma   90.00
#
_symmetry.space_group_name_H-M   'P 1'
#
loop_
_entity.id
_entity.type
_entity.pdbx_description
1 polymer ?
#
loop_
_entity_poly.entity_id
_entity_poly.type
_entity_poly.pdbx_seq_one_letter_code
_entity_poly.pdbx_strand_id
1 'polypeptide(L)' 'MIPDLTNATPATREYYALPEEIRTAAKAIAGPPRPMTHIEVLWAIGTAIANEREAAKRGEG' A
#
# COMPACT_ATOMS: atom_id res chain seq x y z
N MET A 1 2.51 -14.97 -2.40
CA MET A 1 3.92 -15.46 -2.39
C MET A 1 4.81 -14.35 -1.85
N ILE A 2 5.58 -14.61 -0.78
CA ILE A 2 6.55 -13.65 -0.21
C ILE A 2 7.90 -13.94 -0.89
N PRO A 3 8.59 -12.94 -1.46
CA PRO A 3 9.92 -13.15 -2.08
C PRO A 3 10.99 -13.39 -1.01
N ASP A 4 12.18 -13.86 -1.41
CA ASP A 4 13.34 -13.86 -0.52
C ASP A 4 13.70 -12.42 -0.10
N LEU A 5 13.74 -12.17 1.21
CA LEU A 5 13.96 -10.86 1.82
C LEU A 5 15.36 -10.71 2.46
N THR A 6 16.22 -11.72 2.32
CA THR A 6 17.53 -11.78 2.99
C THR A 6 18.36 -10.51 2.70
N ASN A 7 18.37 -10.04 1.45
CA ASN A 7 19.07 -8.82 1.02
C ASN A 7 18.15 -7.63 0.72
N ALA A 8 16.88 -7.69 1.15
CA ALA A 8 15.92 -6.63 0.90
C ALA A 8 16.20 -5.38 1.76
N THR A 9 15.86 -4.21 1.21
CA THR A 9 15.90 -2.96 2.00
C THR A 9 14.91 -3.03 3.17
N PRO A 10 15.12 -2.28 4.26
CA PRO A 10 14.16 -2.22 5.37
C PRO A 10 12.72 -1.92 4.91
N ALA A 11 12.55 -0.92 4.02
CA ALA A 11 11.25 -0.56 3.46
C ALA A 11 10.59 -1.73 2.70
N THR A 12 11.37 -2.50 1.95
CA THR A 12 10.86 -3.70 1.27
C THR A 12 10.41 -4.76 2.28
N ARG A 13 11.17 -4.98 3.35
CA ARG A 13 10.79 -5.94 4.40
C ARG A 13 9.52 -5.52 5.13
N GLU A 14 9.41 -4.24 5.48
CA GLU A 14 8.22 -3.67 6.12
C GLU A 14 6.99 -3.80 5.23
N TYR A 15 7.11 -3.50 3.92
CA TYR A 15 6.01 -3.69 2.98
C TYR A 15 5.53 -5.15 2.92
N TYR A 16 6.45 -6.12 2.90
CA TYR A 16 6.09 -7.54 2.89
C TYR A 16 5.65 -8.08 4.27
N ALA A 17 5.86 -7.34 5.36
CA ALA A 17 5.29 -7.67 6.67
C ALA A 17 3.80 -7.29 6.79
N LEU A 18 3.29 -6.40 5.92
CA LEU A 18 1.87 -6.04 5.89
C LEU A 18 0.99 -7.24 5.48
N PRO A 19 -0.26 -7.33 5.97
CA PRO A 19 -1.27 -8.28 5.50
C PRO A 19 -1.43 -8.27 3.97
N GLU A 20 -1.78 -9.42 3.38
CA GLU A 20 -1.88 -9.57 1.92
C GLU A 20 -2.95 -8.65 1.29
N GLU A 21 -4.05 -8.43 1.99
CA GLU A 21 -5.11 -7.50 1.58
C GLU A 21 -4.59 -6.06 1.45
N ILE A 22 -3.79 -5.59 2.42
CA ILE A 22 -3.18 -4.25 2.39
C ILE A 22 -2.20 -4.16 1.24
N ARG A 23 -1.36 -5.18 1.02
CA ARG A 23 -0.42 -5.20 -0.11
C ARG A 23 -1.15 -5.19 -1.45
N THR A 24 -2.28 -5.88 -1.55
CA THR A 24 -3.13 -5.93 -2.75
C THR A 24 -3.76 -4.58 -3.03
N ALA A 25 -4.34 -3.93 -2.02
CA ALA A 25 -4.88 -2.58 -2.14
C ALA A 25 -3.81 -1.56 -2.54
N ALA A 26 -2.63 -1.62 -1.92
CA ALA A 26 -1.49 -0.76 -2.25
C ALA A 26 -1.04 -0.94 -3.71
N LYS A 27 -1.00 -2.17 -4.22
CA LYS A 27 -0.68 -2.45 -5.63
C LYS A 27 -1.74 -1.90 -6.58
N ALA A 28 -3.03 -2.00 -6.23
CA ALA A 28 -4.10 -1.44 -7.04
C ALA A 28 -4.01 0.09 -7.16
N ILE A 29 -3.63 0.77 -6.07
CA ILE A 29 -3.45 2.23 -6.04
C ILE A 29 -2.19 2.63 -6.83
N ALA A 30 -1.05 1.96 -6.60
CA ALA A 30 0.21 2.28 -7.26
C ALA A 30 0.18 1.98 -8.78
N GLY A 31 -0.59 0.97 -9.18
CA GLY A 31 -0.63 0.48 -10.55
C GLY A 31 0.66 -0.27 -10.95
N PRO A 32 0.94 -0.40 -12.25
CA PRO A 32 2.14 -1.07 -12.74
C PRO A 32 3.44 -0.39 -12.27
N PRO A 33 4.55 -1.13 -12.11
CA PRO A 33 5.84 -0.55 -11.69
C PRO A 33 6.29 0.59 -12.61
N ARG A 34 6.40 1.79 -12.04
CA ARG A 34 6.80 3.02 -12.73
C ARG A 34 7.30 4.06 -11.73
N PRO A 35 8.07 5.07 -12.16
CA PRO A 35 8.30 6.25 -11.35
C PRO A 35 6.96 6.93 -11.01
N MET A 36 6.78 7.31 -9.74
CA MET A 36 5.68 8.15 -9.30
C MET A 36 6.20 9.56 -9.02
N THR A 37 5.47 10.55 -9.50
CA THR A 37 5.67 11.95 -9.13
C THR A 37 5.28 12.15 -7.67
N HIS A 38 5.80 13.22 -7.05
CA HIS A 38 5.44 13.57 -5.68
C HIS A 38 3.91 13.71 -5.51
N ILE A 39 3.23 14.31 -6.49
CA ILE A 39 1.77 14.50 -6.43
C ILE A 39 1.00 13.17 -6.50
N GLU A 40 1.46 12.20 -7.29
CA GLU A 40 0.86 10.86 -7.35
C GLU A 40 1.02 10.11 -6.03
N VAL A 41 2.17 10.26 -5.37
CA VAL A 41 2.40 9.69 -4.04
C VAL A 41 1.44 10.32 -3.02
N LEU A 42 1.31 11.65 -3.01
CA LEU A 42 0.38 12.34 -2.11
C LEU A 42 -1.07 11.91 -2.37
N TRP A 43 -1.45 11.75 -3.63
CA TRP A 43 -2.78 11.27 -4.00
C TRP A 43 -3.03 9.85 -3.52
N ALA A 44 -2.10 8.92 -3.75
CA ALA A 44 -2.20 7.52 -3.29
C ALA A 44 -2.41 7.43 -1.77
N ILE A 45 -1.64 8.22 -0.99
CA ILE A 45 -1.78 8.29 0.47
C ILE A 45 -3.16 8.86 0.85
N GLY A 46 -3.58 9.95 0.22
CA GLY A 46 -4.88 10.58 0.48
C GLY A 46 -6.06 9.65 0.20
N THR A 47 -6.01 8.89 -0.90
CA THR A 47 -7.02 7.89 -1.25
C THR A 47 -7.07 6.76 -0.23
N ALA A 48 -5.92 6.24 0.22
CA ALA A 48 -5.88 5.22 1.26
C ALA A 48 -6.55 5.70 2.56
N ILE A 49 -6.21 6.90 3.04
CA ILE A 49 -6.80 7.49 4.25
C ILE A 49 -8.31 7.69 4.08
N ALA A 50 -8.77 8.17 2.92
CA ALA A 50 -10.19 8.37 2.67
C ALA A 50 -10.97 7.05 2.71
N ASN A 51 -10.42 5.98 2.11
CA ASN A 51 -11.05 4.66 2.10
C ASN A 51 -11.20 4.10 3.51
N GLU A 52 -10.17 4.18 4.35
CA GLU A 52 -10.23 3.76 5.76
C GLU A 52 -11.30 4.53 6.54
N ARG A 53 -11.42 5.84 6.31
CA ARG A 53 -12.47 6.65 6.94
C ARG A 53 -13.87 6.22 6.51
N GLU A 54 -14.05 5.85 5.25
CA GLU A 54 -15.34 5.35 4.77
C GLU A 54 -15.63 3.94 5.30
N ALA A 55 -14.64 3.05 5.40
CA ALA A 55 -14.80 1.71 6.00
C ALA A 55 -15.20 1.82 7.48
N ALA A 56 -14.57 2.70 8.24
CA ALA A 56 -14.91 2.97 9.63
C ALA A 56 -16.36 3.45 9.79
N LYS A 57 -16.86 4.30 8.88
CA LYS A 57 -18.27 4.73 8.87
C LYS A 57 -19.24 3.58 8.58
N ARG A 58 -18.83 2.59 7.79
CA ARG A 58 -19.61 1.38 7.49
C ARG A 58 -19.56 0.32 8.60
N GLY A 59 -18.68 0.48 9.59
CA GLY A 59 -18.47 -0.50 10.65
C GLY A 59 -17.66 -1.72 10.20
N GLU A 60 -16.87 -1.58 9.14
CA GLU A 60 -16.06 -2.65 8.52
C GLU A 60 -14.64 -2.75 9.13
N GLY A 61 -14.46 -2.30 10.37
CA GLY A 61 -13.16 -2.23 11.06
C GLY A 61 -12.73 -3.51 11.74
#